data_AF-F9DY18-F1
#
_entry.id   AF-F9DY18-F1
#
_cell.length_a   1.000
_cell.length_b   1.000
_cell.length_c   1.000
_cell.angle_alpha   90.00
_cell.angle_beta   90.00
_cell.angle_gamma   90.00
#
_symmetry.space_group_name_H-M   'P 1'
#
loop_
_entity.id
_entity.type
_entity.pdbx_description
1 polymer ?
#
loop_
_entity_poly.entity_id
_entity_poly.type
_entity_poly.pdbx_seq_one_letter_code
_entity_poly.pdbx_strand_id
1 'polypeptide(L)' 'MERLLFFINTFERMICMKYWYEMLLRPVSIGCQPKGFMEVIEGEGRHGIVAYERELTVEEMDDYDLMAWRVLLK' A
#
# COMPACT_ATOMS: atom_id res chain seq x y z
N MET A 1 -29.56 18.50 -10.24
CA MET A 1 -28.17 18.91 -9.94
C MET A 1 -27.63 18.34 -8.62
N GLU A 2 -28.35 17.43 -7.93
CA GLU A 2 -27.90 16.86 -6.64
C GLU A 2 -27.32 15.43 -6.75
N ARG A 3 -27.62 14.69 -7.84
CA ARG A 3 -27.06 13.34 -8.05
C ARG A 3 -25.58 13.34 -8.46
N LEU A 4 -25.10 14.40 -9.12
CA LEU A 4 -23.69 14.48 -9.54
C LEU A 4 -22.75 14.73 -8.35
N LEU A 5 -23.18 15.59 -7.42
CA LEU A 5 -22.43 15.91 -6.20
C LEU A 5 -22.34 14.73 -5.23
N PHE A 6 -23.35 13.84 -5.19
CA PHE A 6 -23.27 12.59 -4.42
C PHE A 6 -22.25 11.62 -5.04
N PHE A 7 -22.24 11.49 -6.37
CA PHE A 7 -21.29 10.63 -7.08
C PHE A 7 -19.84 11.09 -6.89
N ILE A 8 -19.56 12.39 -6.97
CA ILE A 8 -18.22 12.94 -6.73
C ILE A 8 -17.85 12.80 -5.23
N ASN A 9 -18.78 13.05 -4.29
CA ASN A 9 -18.52 12.85 -2.86
C ASN A 9 -18.28 11.39 -2.47
N THR A 10 -18.91 10.41 -3.12
CA THR A 10 -18.65 8.98 -2.86
C THR A 10 -17.33 8.53 -3.49
N PHE A 11 -16.99 9.05 -4.68
CA PHE A 11 -15.76 8.70 -5.40
C PHE A 11 -14.51 9.29 -4.72
N GLU A 12 -14.60 10.51 -4.19
CA GLU A 12 -13.55 11.10 -3.35
C GLU A 12 -13.53 10.52 -1.94
N ARG A 13 -14.65 10.04 -1.37
CA ARG A 13 -14.70 9.38 -0.04
C ARG A 13 -14.29 7.91 -0.01
N MET A 14 -14.09 7.26 -1.15
CA MET A 14 -13.19 6.09 -1.25
C MET A 14 -11.73 6.59 -1.23
N ILE A 15 -11.39 7.42 -0.25
CA ILE A 15 -10.03 7.69 0.19
C ILE A 15 -9.53 6.33 0.69
N CYS A 16 -9.09 5.46 -0.21
CA CYS A 16 -8.37 4.26 0.16
C CYS A 16 -7.11 4.76 0.86
N MET A 17 -7.15 4.85 2.19
CA MET A 17 -5.96 4.93 3.03
C MET A 17 -5.22 3.62 2.80
N LYS A 18 -4.45 3.59 1.71
CA LYS A 18 -3.54 2.50 1.39
C LYS A 18 -2.38 2.62 2.35
N TYR A 19 -2.15 1.56 3.10
CA TYR A 19 -0.94 1.43 3.89
C TYR A 19 0.12 0.85 2.98
N TRP A 20 1.09 1.69 2.61
CA TRP A 20 2.18 1.33 1.73
C TRP A 20 3.37 0.83 2.54
N TYR A 21 4.02 -0.21 2.03
CA TYR A 21 5.19 -0.81 2.63
C TYR A 21 6.25 -1.06 1.57
N GLU A 22 7.48 -0.72 1.89
CA GLU A 22 8.65 -0.98 1.06
C GLU A 22 9.22 -2.36 1.35
N MET A 23 9.56 -3.07 0.28
CA MET A 23 10.31 -4.31 0.32
C MET A 23 11.79 -4.04 0.54
N LEU A 24 12.38 -4.51 1.65
CA LEU A 24 13.76 -4.16 2.02
C LEU A 24 14.83 -5.14 1.51
N LEU A 25 14.52 -6.44 1.49
CA LEU A 25 15.50 -7.49 1.17
C LEU A 25 15.27 -8.17 -0.19
N ARG A 26 14.01 -8.30 -0.62
CA ARG A 26 13.61 -9.10 -1.78
C ARG A 26 12.60 -8.34 -2.63
N PRO A 27 12.59 -8.51 -3.96
CA PRO A 27 11.53 -7.95 -4.81
C PRO A 27 10.17 -8.59 -4.53
N VAL A 28 9.12 -7.89 -4.95
CA VAL A 28 7.74 -8.40 -4.89
C VAL A 28 7.65 -9.69 -5.69
N SER A 29 7.31 -10.79 -5.02
CA SER A 29 7.23 -12.13 -5.62
C SER A 29 6.34 -13.03 -4.77
N ILE A 30 5.96 -14.19 -5.30
CA ILE A 30 5.09 -15.12 -4.57
C ILE A 30 5.77 -15.55 -3.26
N GLY A 31 5.11 -15.27 -2.13
CA GLY A 31 5.59 -15.63 -0.79
C GLY A 31 6.64 -14.68 -0.20
N CYS A 32 6.98 -13.57 -0.88
CA CYS A 32 7.91 -12.57 -0.36
C CYS A 32 7.23 -11.45 0.42
N GLN A 33 5.90 -11.37 0.40
CA GLN A 33 5.09 -10.39 1.13
C GLN A 33 3.79 -11.03 1.62
N PRO A 34 3.13 -10.46 2.65
CA PRO A 34 1.83 -10.90 3.11
C PRO A 34 0.80 -10.95 1.97
N LYS A 35 -0.09 -11.94 2.00
CA LYS A 35 -1.18 -12.05 1.01
C LYS A 35 -2.19 -10.89 1.18
N GLY A 36 -2.92 -10.60 0.10
CA GLY A 36 -4.00 -9.60 0.12
C GLY A 36 -3.52 -8.17 -0.10
N PHE A 37 -2.33 -7.97 -0.69
CA PHE A 37 -1.92 -6.66 -1.17
C PHE A 37 -2.82 -6.24 -2.35
N MET A 38 -3.19 -4.97 -2.38
CA MET A 38 -4.05 -4.40 -3.42
C MET A 38 -3.28 -3.94 -4.64
N GLU A 39 -2.06 -3.43 -4.42
CA GLU A 39 -1.29 -2.76 -5.45
C GLU A 39 0.21 -2.91 -5.20
N VAL A 40 0.97 -2.83 -6.28
CA VAL A 40 2.42 -2.92 -6.31
C VAL A 40 2.95 -1.79 -7.18
N ILE A 41 4.01 -1.11 -6.72
CA ILE A 41 4.79 -0.19 -7.53
C ILE A 41 6.26 -0.65 -7.46
N GLU A 42 6.73 -1.32 -8.51
CA GLU A 42 8.08 -1.90 -8.56
C GLU A 42 9.19 -0.83 -8.68
N GLY A 43 8.86 0.37 -9.17
CA GLY A 43 9.83 1.46 -9.40
C GLY A 43 10.11 2.35 -8.19
N GLU A 44 9.43 2.13 -7.07
CA GLU A 44 9.60 2.92 -5.84
C GLU A 44 10.27 2.08 -4.75
N GLY A 45 10.95 2.75 -3.83
CA GLY A 45 11.78 2.09 -2.81
C GLY A 45 12.95 1.31 -3.42
N ARG A 46 13.51 0.38 -2.64
CA ARG A 46 14.68 -0.43 -3.03
C ARG A 46 14.31 -1.63 -3.90
N HIS A 47 13.21 -2.31 -3.57
CA HIS A 47 12.77 -3.54 -4.24
C HIS A 47 11.28 -3.52 -4.60
N GLY A 48 10.69 -2.33 -4.70
CA GLY A 48 9.26 -2.11 -4.89
C GLY A 48 8.54 -1.85 -3.57
N ILE A 49 7.35 -1.28 -3.70
CA ILE A 49 6.42 -1.06 -2.60
C ILE A 49 5.09 -1.76 -2.86
N VAL A 50 4.43 -2.20 -1.79
CA VAL A 50 3.12 -2.88 -1.82
C VAL A 50 2.12 -2.17 -0.93
N ALA A 51 0.84 -2.17 -1.32
CA ALA A 51 -0.24 -1.51 -0.59
C ALA A 51 -1.25 -2.50 0.01
N TYR A 52 -1.76 -2.19 1.21
CA TYR A 52 -2.82 -2.95 1.87
C TYR A 52 -3.99 -2.05 2.29
N GLU A 53 -5.19 -2.63 2.44
CA GLU A 53 -6.38 -1.96 3.02
C GLU A 53 -6.29 -1.79 4.54
N ARG A 54 -5.34 -2.47 5.17
CA ARG A 54 -5.08 -2.45 6.61
C ARG A 54 -3.60 -2.23 6.89
N GLU A 55 -3.30 -1.81 8.11
CA GLU A 55 -1.93 -1.85 8.60
C GLU A 55 -1.46 -3.31 8.74
N LEU A 56 -0.22 -3.56 8.34
CA LEU A 56 0.50 -4.78 8.70
C LEU A 56 0.94 -4.72 10.15
N THR A 57 0.92 -5.86 10.83
CA THR A 57 1.46 -5.95 12.19
C THR A 57 2.97 -5.83 12.18
N VAL A 58 3.57 -5.63 13.36
CA VAL A 58 5.03 -5.59 13.50
C VAL A 58 5.65 -6.93 13.11
N GLU A 59 5.01 -8.04 13.48
CA GLU A 59 5.44 -9.39 13.13
C GLU A 59 5.36 -9.62 11.62
N GLU A 60 4.28 -9.19 10.96
CA GLU A 60 4.17 -9.28 9.50
C GLU A 60 5.22 -8.42 8.78
N MET A 61 5.59 -7.27 9.34
CA MET A 61 6.66 -6.47 8.76
C MET A 61 8.03 -7.14 8.94
N ASP A 62 8.29 -7.73 10.11
CA ASP A 62 9.55 -8.41 10.40
C ASP A 62 9.71 -9.71 9.58
N ASP A 63 8.67 -10.56 9.55
CA ASP A 63 8.66 -11.84 8.83
C ASP A 63 8.94 -11.70 7.31
N TYR A 64 8.53 -10.56 6.74
CA TYR A 64 8.62 -10.29 5.31
C TYR A 64 9.61 -9.17 4.94
N ASP A 65 10.44 -8.74 5.88
CA ASP A 65 11.45 -7.70 5.66
C ASP A 65 10.84 -6.42 5.04
N LEU A 66 9.75 -5.91 5.64
CA LEU A 66 8.99 -4.74 5.17
C LEU A 66 9.18 -3.54 6.09
N MET A 67 9.06 -2.34 5.52
CA MET A 67 9.00 -1.09 6.28
C MET A 67 7.88 -0.18 5.78
N ALA A 68 7.19 0.51 6.69
CA ALA A 68 6.17 1.48 6.30
C ALA A 68 6.73 2.55 5.36
N TRP A 69 6.16 2.63 4.16
CA TRP A 69 6.56 3.60 3.15
C TRP A 69 5.94 4.95 3.46
N ARG A 70 6.80 5.89 3.86
CA ARG A 70 6.39 7.29 4.05
C ARG A 70 6.81 8.05 2.80
N VAL A 71 5.83 8.50 2.02
CA VAL A 71 6.09 9.47 0.95
C VAL A 71 6.61 10.73 1.62
N LEU A 72 7.94 10.90 1.63
CA LEU A 72 8.53 12.21 1.89
C LEU A 72 8.15 13.04 0.68
N LEU A 73 7.15 13.90 0.83
CA LEU A 73 6.87 14.98 -0.10
C LEU A 73 8.19 15.73 -0.31
N LYS A 74 8.83 15.52 -1.46
CA LYS A 74 10.01 16.27 -1.90
C LYS A 74 9.60 17.64 -2.39
#